data_AF-A0A6A2V6S0-F1
#
_entry.id   AF-A0A6A2V6S0-F1
#
_cell.length_a   1.000
_cell.length_b   1.000
_cell.length_c   1.000
_cell.angle_alpha   90.00
_cell.angle_beta   90.00
_cell.angle_gamma   90.00
#
_symmetry.space_group_name_H-M   'P 1'
#
loop_
_entity.id
_entity.type
_entity.pdbx_description
1 polymer ?
#
loop_
_entity_poly.entity_id
_entity_poly.type
_entity_poly.pdbx_seq_one_letter_code
_entity_poly.pdbx_strand_id
1 'polypeptide(L)'
;MGDRSVAGTGRRASKATGEPLKWDGKVRGHDLPSTRPDGKEWLQATKEYYEHIRQSPQAVKLGTDLDWDSILDLCILKDNFYRKPGAVLAAEIRARENAIGATPLARHALKWDAPDSDDLGAGDEIGLNDVGESRMDDIRAALIGG
;
A
#
# COMPACT_ATOMS: atom_id res chain seq x y z
N MET A 1 -35.82 -30.05 -26.02
CA MET A 1 -35.35 -28.68 -26.32
C MET A 1 -35.70 -27.83 -25.12
N GLY A 2 -34.77 -27.48 -24.22
CA GLY A 2 -33.68 -26.51 -24.41
C GLY A 2 -34.14 -25.23 -23.68
N ASP A 3 -33.41 -24.56 -22.79
CA ASP A 3 -31.99 -24.52 -22.49
C ASP A 3 -31.82 -23.87 -21.10
N ARG A 4 -30.80 -24.27 -20.34
CA ARG A 4 -30.39 -23.57 -19.11
C ARG A 4 -29.39 -22.50 -19.53
N SER A 5 -29.61 -21.24 -19.20
CA SER A 5 -28.51 -20.26 -19.29
C SER A 5 -28.45 -19.31 -18.10
N VAL A 6 -27.22 -19.19 -17.64
CA VAL A 6 -26.69 -18.56 -16.43
C VAL A 6 -26.35 -17.10 -16.74
N ALA A 7 -26.49 -16.19 -15.76
CA ALA A 7 -25.73 -14.94 -15.78
C ALA A 7 -25.38 -14.51 -14.35
N GLY A 8 -24.35 -15.13 -13.78
CA GLY A 8 -23.57 -14.48 -12.73
C GLY A 8 -22.80 -13.33 -13.38
N THR A 9 -23.10 -12.10 -12.95
CA THR A 9 -22.40 -10.88 -13.38
C THR A 9 -20.93 -11.00 -13.04
N GLY A 10 -20.13 -11.37 -14.05
CA GLY A 10 -18.69 -11.47 -13.97
C GLY A 10 -18.08 -10.09 -13.75
N ARG A 11 -17.86 -9.74 -12.49
CA ARG A 11 -16.86 -8.72 -12.13
C ARG A 11 -15.51 -9.32 -12.51
N ARG A 12 -15.06 -9.09 -13.74
CA ARG A 12 -13.66 -9.27 -14.09
C ARG A 12 -12.90 -8.22 -13.29
N ALA A 13 -12.15 -8.67 -12.29
CA ALA A 13 -11.08 -7.85 -11.73
C ALA A 13 -10.22 -7.43 -12.91
N SER A 14 -10.20 -6.13 -13.20
CA SER A 14 -9.19 -5.54 -14.07
C SER A 14 -7.85 -6.04 -13.52
N LYS A 15 -7.07 -6.73 -14.37
CA LYS A 15 -5.69 -7.06 -14.03
C LYS A 15 -5.03 -5.73 -13.67
N ALA A 16 -4.80 -5.48 -12.39
CA ALA A 16 -3.83 -4.49 -11.97
C ALA A 16 -2.51 -4.96 -12.57
N THR A 17 -2.20 -4.47 -13.77
CA THR A 17 -0.85 -4.48 -14.30
C THR A 17 -0.10 -3.40 -13.55
N GLY A 18 0.04 -3.58 -12.23
CA GLY A 18 0.81 -2.69 -11.39
C GLY A 18 2.23 -2.74 -11.91
N GLU A 19 2.69 -1.62 -12.47
CA GLU A 19 4.07 -1.48 -12.88
C GLU A 19 4.95 -1.78 -11.65
N PRO A 20 6.08 -2.51 -11.80
CA PRO A 20 6.93 -2.82 -10.66
C PRO A 20 7.29 -1.55 -9.91
N LEU A 21 7.19 -1.60 -8.58
CA LEU A 21 7.58 -0.51 -7.71
C LEU A 21 9.05 -0.10 -7.97
N LYS A 22 9.27 1.09 -8.54
CA LYS A 22 10.59 1.57 -8.98
C LYS A 22 11.10 2.69 -8.07
N TRP A 23 12.40 2.64 -7.77
CA TRP A 23 13.09 3.74 -7.15
C TRP A 23 13.17 4.92 -8.12
N ASP A 24 12.96 6.13 -7.63
CA ASP A 24 12.91 7.36 -8.40
C ASP A 24 14.27 8.10 -8.48
N GLY A 25 15.34 7.45 -8.05
CA GLY A 25 16.69 8.02 -8.05
C GLY A 25 16.97 9.00 -6.91
N LYS A 26 15.99 9.26 -6.02
CA LYS A 26 16.15 10.19 -4.90
C LYS A 26 16.39 9.44 -3.59
N VAL A 27 17.43 9.85 -2.88
CA VAL A 27 17.69 9.45 -1.49
C VAL A 27 16.82 10.33 -0.58
N ARG A 28 16.12 9.73 0.38
CA ARG A 28 15.24 10.44 1.33
C ARG A 28 15.66 10.19 2.77
N GLY A 29 15.10 10.96 3.68
CA GLY A 29 15.40 10.87 5.11
C GLY A 29 16.74 11.48 5.48
N HIS A 30 16.92 11.67 6.78
CA HIS A 30 18.18 12.12 7.34
C HIS A 30 19.26 11.02 7.19
N ASP A 31 20.51 11.38 7.46
CA ASP A 31 21.58 10.39 7.48
C ASP A 31 21.50 9.52 8.74
N LEU A 32 22.08 8.32 8.68
CA LEU A 32 22.23 7.49 9.87
C LEU A 32 23.18 8.20 10.84
N PRO A 33 22.85 8.32 12.14
CA PRO A 33 23.78 8.85 13.12
C PRO A 33 25.10 8.10 13.09
N SER A 34 26.22 8.80 13.28
CA SER A 34 27.57 8.19 13.24
C SER A 34 27.71 7.00 14.18
N THR A 35 27.10 7.10 15.37
CA THR A 35 27.06 6.04 16.38
C THR A 35 25.62 5.75 16.82
N ARG A 36 25.40 4.54 17.34
CA ARG A 36 24.13 4.17 17.99
C ARG A 36 23.87 5.06 19.22
N PRO A 37 22.60 5.17 19.68
CA PRO A 37 22.27 5.88 20.91
C PRO A 37 22.97 5.35 22.17
N ASP A 38 23.36 4.06 22.19
CA ASP A 38 24.14 3.45 23.26
C ASP A 38 25.67 3.62 23.11
N GLY A 39 26.11 4.48 22.18
CA GLY A 39 27.51 4.82 21.93
C GLY A 39 28.30 3.76 21.15
N LYS A 40 27.66 2.68 20.70
CA LYS A 40 28.34 1.63 19.91
C LYS A 40 28.34 1.96 18.42
N GLU A 41 29.34 1.42 17.72
CA GLU A 41 29.35 1.40 16.26
C GLU A 41 28.20 0.56 15.70
N TRP A 42 27.56 1.06 14.65
CA TRP A 42 26.60 0.31 13.86
C TRP A 42 27.25 -0.88 13.15
N LEU A 43 26.55 -2.02 13.08
CA LEU A 43 26.95 -3.10 12.20
C LEU A 43 26.86 -2.66 10.74
N GLN A 44 27.76 -3.17 9.90
CA GLN A 44 27.77 -2.89 8.46
C GLN A 44 26.42 -3.25 7.81
N ALA A 45 25.83 -4.39 8.17
CA ALA A 45 24.52 -4.82 7.69
C ALA A 45 23.40 -3.82 8.04
N THR A 46 23.49 -3.12 9.17
CA THR A 46 22.52 -2.10 9.57
C THR A 46 22.69 -0.82 8.74
N LYS A 47 23.94 -0.40 8.49
CA LYS A 47 24.24 0.74 7.62
C LYS A 47 23.70 0.52 6.21
N GLU A 48 23.95 -0.66 5.65
CA GLU A 48 23.44 -1.06 4.34
C GLU A 48 21.92 -1.14 4.31
N TYR A 49 21.28 -1.72 5.34
CA TYR A 49 19.84 -1.77 5.44
C TYR A 49 19.21 -0.37 5.43
N TYR A 50 19.74 0.56 6.22
CA TYR A 50 19.25 1.93 6.27
C TYR A 50 19.36 2.61 4.91
N GLU A 51 20.51 2.48 4.24
CA GLU A 51 20.71 3.08 2.92
C GLU A 51 19.80 2.45 1.85
N HIS A 52 19.58 1.14 1.88
CA HIS A 52 18.60 0.49 1.02
C HIS A 52 17.19 1.04 1.22
N ILE A 53 16.77 1.30 2.46
CA ILE A 53 15.47 1.93 2.71
C ILE A 53 15.44 3.34 2.10
N ARG A 54 16.46 4.17 2.31
CA ARG A 54 16.53 5.54 1.74
C ARG A 54 16.48 5.58 0.22
N GLN A 55 17.03 4.56 -0.44
CA GLN A 55 17.06 4.36 -1.89
C GLN A 55 15.93 3.46 -2.40
N SER A 56 14.92 3.18 -1.57
CA SER A 56 13.82 2.32 -1.96
C SER A 56 12.62 3.15 -2.43
N PRO A 57 11.74 2.58 -3.26
CA PRO A 57 10.44 3.20 -3.48
C PRO A 57 9.63 3.33 -2.19
N GLN A 58 9.93 2.53 -1.15
CA GLN A 58 9.26 2.66 0.14
C GLN A 58 9.47 4.01 0.81
N ALA A 59 10.65 4.59 0.59
CA ALA A 59 10.97 5.91 1.12
C ALA A 59 10.01 7.01 0.62
N VAL A 60 9.36 6.84 -0.53
CA VAL A 60 8.38 7.80 -1.07
C VAL A 60 7.21 7.98 -0.10
N LYS A 61 6.83 6.93 0.65
CA LYS A 61 5.69 6.93 1.56
C LYS A 61 6.04 7.35 3.00
N LEU A 62 7.33 7.38 3.38
CA LEU A 62 7.84 7.78 4.72
C LEU A 62 7.95 9.31 4.86
N GLY A 63 6.91 10.04 4.44
CA GLY A 63 6.96 11.48 4.13
C GLY A 63 7.24 12.43 5.31
N THR A 64 7.42 11.93 6.52
CA THR A 64 7.63 12.74 7.73
C THR A 64 8.87 12.31 8.51
N ASP A 65 9.46 13.21 9.30
CA ASP A 65 10.59 12.89 10.18
C ASP A 65 10.26 11.76 11.17
N LEU A 66 9.01 11.69 11.64
CA LEU A 66 8.54 10.63 12.53
C LEU A 66 8.60 9.24 11.87
N ASP A 67 8.37 9.16 10.57
CA ASP A 67 8.51 7.91 9.82
C ASP A 67 9.98 7.47 9.80
N TRP A 68 10.91 8.42 9.63
CA TRP A 68 12.35 8.14 9.64
C TRP A 68 12.88 7.77 11.03
N ASP A 69 12.37 8.39 12.09
CA ASP A 69 12.64 7.96 13.47
C ASP A 69 12.17 6.51 13.70
N SER A 70 11.02 6.13 13.14
CA SER A 70 10.51 4.75 13.20
C SER A 70 11.42 3.75 12.45
N ILE A 71 12.06 4.19 11.36
CA ILE A 71 13.09 3.40 10.66
C ILE A 71 14.37 3.29 11.50
N LEU A 72 14.79 4.34 12.21
CA LEU A 72 15.93 4.27 13.11
C LEU A 72 15.71 3.26 14.24
N ASP A 73 14.53 3.25 14.85
CA ASP A 73 14.16 2.24 15.84
C ASP A 73 14.29 0.81 15.26
N LEU A 74 13.80 0.60 14.04
CA LEU A 74 13.93 -0.68 13.35
C LEU A 74 15.40 -1.05 13.09
N CYS A 75 16.25 -0.08 12.76
CA CYS A 75 17.69 -0.29 12.63
C CYS A 75 18.31 -0.75 13.95
N ILE A 76 17.94 -0.14 15.08
CA ILE A 76 18.39 -0.56 16.42
C ILE A 76 17.96 -2.00 16.70
N LEU A 77 16.71 -2.36 16.39
CA LEU A 77 16.18 -3.71 16.58
C LEU A 77 16.95 -4.74 15.75
N LYS A 78 17.17 -4.47 14.46
CA LYS A 78 17.93 -5.36 13.57
C LYS A 78 19.39 -5.49 14.00
N ASP A 79 20.04 -4.39 14.39
CA ASP A 79 21.42 -4.41 14.89
C ASP A 79 21.52 -5.26 16.16
N ASN A 80 20.61 -5.07 17.12
CA ASN A 80 20.54 -5.88 18.33
C ASN A 80 20.27 -7.35 18.02
N PHE A 81 19.37 -7.64 17.07
CA PHE A 81 19.05 -9.01 16.67
C PHE A 81 20.26 -9.72 16.05
N TYR A 82 21.03 -9.05 15.19
CA TYR A 82 22.24 -9.64 14.59
C TYR A 82 23.35 -9.90 15.61
N ARG A 83 23.43 -9.11 16.68
CA ARG A 83 24.38 -9.35 17.78
C ARG A 83 23.92 -10.46 18.71
N LYS A 84 22.62 -10.46 19.03
CA LYS A 84 22.02 -11.41 19.96
C LYS A 84 20.60 -11.74 19.49
N PRO A 85 20.45 -12.80 18.68
CA PRO A 85 19.14 -13.20 18.17
C PRO A 85 18.18 -13.54 19.30
N GLY A 86 16.90 -13.25 19.10
CA GLY A 86 15.83 -13.56 20.04
C GLY A 86 14.46 -13.54 19.38
N ALA A 87 13.57 -14.43 19.81
CA ALA A 87 12.25 -14.58 19.20
C ALA A 87 11.39 -13.31 19.32
N VAL A 88 11.45 -12.62 20.46
CA VAL A 88 10.72 -11.35 20.70
C VAL A 88 11.21 -10.26 19.75
N LEU A 89 12.53 -10.07 19.62
CA LEU A 89 13.11 -9.12 18.67
C LEU A 89 12.71 -9.46 17.22
N ALA A 90 12.78 -10.74 16.85
CA ALA A 90 12.38 -11.18 15.52
C ALA A 90 10.88 -10.90 15.25
N ALA A 91 10.01 -11.06 16.25
CA ALA A 91 8.58 -10.77 16.10
C ALA A 91 8.34 -9.28 15.88
N GLU A 92 8.98 -8.42 16.67
CA GLU A 92 8.86 -6.96 16.52
C GLU A 92 9.42 -6.47 15.17
N ILE A 93 10.58 -6.99 14.75
CA ILE A 93 11.17 -6.69 13.43
C ILE A 93 10.17 -7.04 12.31
N ARG A 94 9.58 -8.24 12.34
CA ARG A 94 8.58 -8.64 11.34
C ARG A 94 7.35 -7.74 11.36
N ALA A 95 6.86 -7.36 12.54
CA ALA A 95 5.70 -6.47 12.66
C ALA A 95 5.97 -5.11 11.99
N ARG A 96 7.14 -4.51 12.25
CA ARG A 96 7.54 -3.24 11.63
C ARG A 96 7.83 -3.35 10.14
N GLU A 97 8.53 -4.40 9.72
CA GLU A 97 8.78 -4.68 8.30
C GLU A 97 7.48 -4.89 7.50
N ASN A 98 6.45 -5.47 8.14
CA ASN A 98 5.11 -5.58 7.57
C ASN A 98 4.42 -4.23 7.46
N ALA A 99 4.56 -3.34 8.45
CA ALA A 99 3.94 -2.02 8.45
C ALA A 99 4.49 -1.11 7.34
N ILE A 100 5.79 -1.24 7.00
CA ILE A 100 6.46 -0.38 6.01
C ILE A 100 6.58 -0.99 4.61
N GLY A 101 6.05 -2.20 4.38
CA GLY A 101 6.18 -2.87 3.08
C GLY A 101 7.62 -3.28 2.73
N ALA A 102 8.44 -3.63 3.73
CA ALA A 102 9.83 -4.02 3.49
C ALA A 102 9.94 -5.31 2.66
N THR A 103 9.02 -6.26 2.87
CA THR A 103 8.98 -7.52 2.13
C THR A 103 7.98 -7.48 0.97
N PRO A 104 8.15 -8.31 -0.08
CA PRO A 104 7.14 -8.44 -1.13
C PRO A 104 5.75 -8.80 -0.60
N LEU A 105 5.68 -9.68 0.40
CA LEU A 105 4.43 -10.07 1.05
C LEU A 105 3.77 -8.87 1.74
N ALA A 106 4.57 -8.07 2.45
CA ALA A 106 4.09 -6.86 3.11
C ALA A 106 3.57 -5.82 2.11
N ARG A 107 4.28 -5.60 1.00
CA ARG A 107 3.82 -4.68 -0.07
C ARG A 107 2.50 -5.12 -0.68
N HIS A 108 2.35 -6.42 -0.94
CA HIS A 108 1.10 -6.98 -1.43
C HIS A 108 -0.04 -6.78 -0.41
N ALA A 109 0.21 -7.05 0.87
CA ALA A 109 -0.78 -6.87 1.93
C ALA A 109 -1.21 -5.40 2.09
N LEU A 110 -0.27 -4.47 1.94
CA LEU A 110 -0.50 -3.03 1.97
C LEU A 110 -1.03 -2.46 0.64
N LYS A 111 -1.23 -3.30 -0.39
CA LYS A 111 -1.73 -2.92 -1.71
C LYS A 111 -0.90 -1.83 -2.39
N TRP A 112 0.42 -1.91 -2.30
CA TRP A 112 1.34 -0.91 -2.88
C TRP A 112 1.20 -0.76 -4.40
N ASP A 113 0.80 -1.82 -5.08
CA ASP A 113 0.61 -1.86 -6.53
C ASP A 113 -0.85 -1.56 -6.94
N ALA A 114 -1.72 -1.19 -6.00
CA ALA A 114 -3.09 -0.79 -6.33
C ALA A 114 -3.11 0.64 -6.89
N PRO A 115 -3.95 0.92 -7.91
CA PRO A 115 -4.17 2.28 -8.39
C PRO A 115 -4.60 3.18 -7.22
N ASP A 116 -4.14 4.43 -7.21
CA ASP A 116 -4.63 5.42 -6.25
C ASP A 116 -6.14 5.63 -6.47
N SER A 117 -6.89 6.00 -5.42
CA SER A 117 -8.34 6.19 -5.51
C SER A 117 -8.74 7.22 -6.56
N ASP A 118 -7.85 8.17 -6.85
CA ASP A 118 -8.03 9.22 -7.85
C ASP A 118 -7.78 8.70 -9.28
N ASP A 119 -7.01 7.61 -9.44
CA ASP A 119 -6.78 6.93 -10.72
C ASP A 119 -7.92 5.95 -11.07
N LEU A 120 -8.68 5.53 -10.07
CA LEU A 120 -10.01 4.94 -10.25
C LEU A 120 -10.97 6.08 -10.55
N GLY A 121 -10.78 6.70 -11.73
CA GLY A 121 -11.54 7.84 -12.19
C GLY A 121 -13.01 7.65 -11.85
N ALA A 122 -13.61 8.73 -11.34
CA ALA A 122 -15.05 8.91 -11.20
C ALA A 122 -15.70 8.21 -12.40
N GLY A 123 -16.19 6.99 -12.15
CA GLY A 123 -16.96 6.27 -13.14
C GLY A 123 -18.05 7.25 -13.51
N ASP A 124 -18.06 7.61 -14.79
CA ASP A 124 -19.11 8.30 -15.52
C ASP A 124 -20.34 8.40 -14.62
N GLU A 125 -20.77 9.63 -14.30
CA GLU A 125 -22.14 9.83 -13.83
C GLU A 125 -23.05 9.22 -14.91
N ILE A 126 -23.27 7.91 -14.85
CA ILE A 126 -24.39 7.24 -15.46
C ILE A 126 -25.53 7.91 -14.73
N GLY A 127 -26.09 8.93 -15.37
CA GLY A 127 -27.09 9.82 -14.81
C GLY A 127 -28.16 8.99 -14.14
N LEU A 128 -28.04 8.81 -12.83
CA LEU A 128 -29.04 8.14 -12.01
C LEU A 128 -30.34 8.97 -11.97
N ASN A 129 -30.32 10.17 -12.53
CA ASN A 129 -31.49 11.02 -12.72
C ASN A 129 -32.30 10.64 -13.97
N ASP A 130 -31.70 10.08 -15.03
CA ASP A 130 -32.39 9.88 -16.31
C ASP A 130 -33.31 8.63 -16.30
N VAL A 131 -32.90 7.58 -15.57
CA VAL A 131 -33.69 6.36 -15.40
C VAL A 131 -34.84 6.57 -14.39
N GLY A 132 -34.68 7.51 -13.46
CA GLY A 132 -35.70 7.86 -12.46
C GLY A 132 -36.84 8.70 -13.06
N GLU A 133 -36.51 9.67 -13.91
CA GLU A 133 -37.50 10.53 -14.57
C GLU A 133 -38.35 9.76 -15.57
N SER A 134 -37.72 8.98 -16.47
CA SER A 134 -38.45 8.17 -17.45
C SER A 134 -39.42 7.20 -16.80
N ARG A 135 -39.02 6.54 -15.70
CA ARG A 135 -39.89 5.59 -14.99
C ARG A 135 -41.05 6.29 -14.26
N MET A 136 -40.86 7.51 -13.78
CA MET A 136 -41.92 8.26 -13.10
C MET A 136 -42.92 8.87 -14.07
N ASP A 137 -42.49 9.25 -15.27
CA ASP A 137 -43.39 9.76 -16.31
C ASP A 137 -44.26 8.65 -16.91
N ASP A 138 -43.72 7.44 -17.07
CA ASP A 138 -44.51 6.26 -17.47
C ASP A 138 -45.58 5.90 -16.42
N ILE A 139 -45.25 6.03 -15.12
CA ILE A 139 -46.19 5.78 -14.02
C ILE A 139 -47.26 6.87 -13.95
N ARG A 140 -46.91 8.15 -14.18
CA ARG A 140 -47.86 9.27 -14.21
C ARG A 140 -48.81 9.18 -15.41
N ALA A 141 -48.30 8.78 -16.57
CA ALA A 141 -49.13 8.56 -17.76
C ALA A 141 -50.13 7.41 -17.55
N ALA A 142 -49.72 6.33 -16.88
CA ALA A 142 -50.59 5.20 -16.55
C ALA A 142 -51.67 5.52 -15.50
N LEU A 143 -51.44 6.50 -14.62
CA LEU A 143 -52.39 6.89 -13.56
C LEU A 143 -53.43 7.94 -13.99
N ILE A 144 -53.17 8.67 -15.08
CA ILE A 144 -54.05 9.75 -15.58
C ILE A 144 -54.84 9.31 -16.83
N GLY A 145 -54.45 8.20 -17.47
CA GLY A 145 -55.07 7.68 -18.69
C GLY A 145 -56.13 6.57 -18.50
N GLY A 146 -56.77 6.46 -17.35
CA GLY A 146 -57.81 5.46 -17.04
C GLY A 146 -59.16 6.09 -16.72
#